data_AF-A0A954CHS6-F1
#
_entry.id   AF-A0A954CHS6-F1
#
_cell.length_a   1.000
_cell.length_b   1.000
_cell.length_c   1.000
_cell.angle_alpha   90.00
_cell.angle_beta   90.00
_cell.angle_gamma   90.00
#
_symmetry.space_group_name_H-M   'P 1'
#
loop_
_entity.id
_entity.type
_entity.pdbx_description
1 polymer ?
#
loop_
_entity_poly.entity_id
_entity_poly.type
_entity_poly.pdbx_seq_one_letter_code
_entity_poly.pdbx_strand_id
1 'polypeptide(L)'
;MPVYTLPPLGNNPSTNAQGTNPGSFANAPQIAADVVGRLTFSSPDTPGMPQPSDKTAWDFMPSSWRKDDHGRWQPPDGFEPITQLEHARLGVITPEMRRVAEREPHLTPEQVRDEVAAGRMVIPANRVHLGYKLDPMAIGRATITKINANLGASPVSSGTHEEVEKLEWAVRWGADTAMDLSTGGDLDACREAICQNSTVPIGTVPIYSMIIGKKIEDLDMEMVLATLRHQAQQGVDYFTIHAGVLREHLPHVKNRLIGIVSRGGSLLAKWMIHNGKQNLMYTGWEQICEVMREYDVTFSIGDGLRPGGLADASDMAQLGEL
;
A
#
# COMPACT_ATOMS: atom_id res chain seq x y z
N MET A 1 30.93 3.41 25.07
CA MET A 1 29.72 4.18 24.72
C MET A 1 28.64 3.82 25.72
N PRO A 2 27.87 4.78 26.27
CA PRO A 2 26.78 4.45 27.18
C PRO A 2 25.75 3.59 26.43
N VAL A 3 25.40 2.44 27.01
CA VAL A 3 24.37 1.54 26.50
C VAL A 3 23.02 2.22 26.74
N TYR A 4 22.36 2.65 25.68
CA TYR A 4 21.01 3.21 25.76
C TYR A 4 20.02 2.06 25.94
N THR A 5 19.46 1.94 27.14
CA THR A 5 18.39 0.98 27.43
C THR A 5 17.08 1.56 26.93
N LEU A 6 16.44 0.91 25.96
CA LEU A 6 15.09 1.28 25.54
C LEU A 6 14.14 1.20 26.76
N PRO A 7 13.15 2.11 26.87
CA PRO A 7 12.11 1.96 27.87
C PRO A 7 11.39 0.62 27.69
N PRO A 8 10.84 0.04 28.78
CA PRO A 8 10.07 -1.19 28.67
C PRO A 8 8.96 -1.00 27.62
N LEU A 9 8.88 -1.94 26.67
CA LEU A 9 7.73 -2.05 25.76
C LEU A 9 6.47 -2.00 26.64
N GLY A 10 5.64 -0.97 26.43
CA GLY A 10 4.47 -0.75 27.26
C GLY A 10 3.57 -1.98 27.25
N ASN A 11 3.26 -2.52 28.42
CA ASN A 11 2.23 -3.53 28.55
C ASN A 11 0.90 -2.92 28.07
N ASN A 12 0.24 -3.64 27.15
CA ASN A 12 -1.19 -3.70 26.81
C ASN A 12 -2.07 -2.47 27.17
N PRO A 13 -2.85 -1.90 26.23
CA PRO A 13 -3.62 -0.69 26.47
C PRO A 13 -4.78 -0.97 27.42
N SER A 14 -4.60 -0.65 28.71
CA SER A 14 -5.60 -0.54 29.78
C SER A 14 -6.68 -1.64 29.88
N THR A 15 -6.58 -2.52 30.88
CA THR A 15 -7.65 -3.44 31.29
C THR A 15 -8.73 -2.78 32.16
N ASN A 16 -8.63 -1.46 32.45
CA ASN A 16 -9.52 -0.77 33.38
C ASN A 16 -10.28 0.38 32.69
N ALA A 17 -11.56 0.53 33.04
CA ALA A 17 -12.52 1.49 32.45
C ALA A 17 -12.15 2.98 32.59
N GLN A 18 -11.09 3.32 33.33
CA GLN A 18 -10.63 4.71 33.54
C GLN A 18 -9.55 5.16 32.54
N GLY A 19 -8.96 4.25 31.76
CA GLY A 19 -8.04 4.61 30.69
C GLY A 19 -8.80 4.86 29.39
N THR A 20 -9.06 6.12 29.04
CA THR A 20 -9.44 6.48 27.67
C THR A 20 -8.20 6.40 26.79
N ASN A 21 -8.08 5.33 26.02
CA ASN A 21 -7.16 5.23 24.90
C ASN A 21 -8.00 5.17 23.60
N PRO A 22 -7.40 5.42 22.42
CA PRO A 22 -8.13 5.34 21.14
C PRO A 22 -8.82 3.98 20.89
N GLY A 23 -8.36 2.91 21.53
CA GLY A 23 -8.96 1.56 21.48
C GLY A 23 -10.09 1.32 22.48
N SER A 24 -10.32 2.19 23.47
CA SER A 24 -11.40 2.04 24.45
C SER A 24 -12.79 2.14 23.83
N PHE A 25 -12.88 2.74 22.64
CA PHE A 25 -14.10 2.87 21.84
C PHE A 25 -14.09 1.93 20.64
N ALA A 26 -13.06 1.09 20.46
CA ALA A 26 -13.01 0.18 19.34
C ALA A 26 -13.92 -1.04 19.59
N ASN A 27 -14.70 -1.41 18.59
CA ASN A 27 -15.42 -2.67 18.57
C ASN A 27 -14.45 -3.85 18.80
N ALA A 28 -14.93 -4.87 19.52
CA ALA A 28 -14.19 -6.10 19.71
C ALA A 28 -13.79 -6.72 18.35
N PRO A 29 -12.65 -7.43 18.28
CA PRO A 29 -12.26 -8.10 17.05
C PRO A 29 -13.30 -9.14 16.65
N GLN A 30 -13.83 -9.02 15.44
CA GLN A 30 -14.76 -9.98 14.86
C GLN A 30 -14.26 -10.37 13.47
N ILE A 31 -13.23 -11.21 13.42
CA ILE A 31 -12.64 -11.69 12.16
C ILE A 31 -13.66 -12.59 11.46
N ALA A 32 -14.13 -12.17 10.29
CA ALA A 32 -15.11 -12.89 9.49
C ALA A 32 -14.94 -12.53 8.01
N ALA A 33 -14.93 -13.51 7.10
CA ALA A 33 -14.66 -13.32 5.67
C ALA A 33 -15.65 -12.39 4.93
N ASP A 34 -16.80 -12.11 5.53
CA ASP A 34 -17.89 -11.33 4.95
C ASP A 34 -17.95 -9.89 5.50
N VAL A 35 -19.09 -9.24 5.30
CA VAL A 35 -19.36 -7.87 5.75
C VAL A 35 -19.32 -7.73 7.28
N VAL A 36 -19.48 -8.82 8.05
CA VAL A 36 -19.42 -8.79 9.50
C VAL A 36 -18.03 -8.36 9.98
N GLY A 37 -16.97 -8.75 9.25
CA GLY A 37 -15.58 -8.43 9.58
C GLY A 37 -15.23 -6.93 9.49
N ARG A 38 -16.05 -6.10 8.85
CA ARG A 38 -15.76 -4.66 8.63
C ARG A 38 -15.60 -3.85 9.92
N LEU A 39 -16.25 -4.29 10.99
CA LEU A 39 -16.25 -3.59 12.28
C LEU A 39 -15.07 -4.00 13.17
N THR A 40 -14.24 -4.95 12.75
CA THR A 40 -13.06 -5.38 13.54
C THR A 40 -12.19 -4.20 13.91
N PHE A 41 -12.11 -3.87 15.19
CA PHE A 41 -11.38 -2.71 15.74
C PHE A 41 -11.85 -1.33 15.23
N SER A 42 -13.13 -1.18 14.82
CA SER A 42 -13.63 0.12 14.35
C SER A 42 -14.06 0.96 15.54
N SER A 43 -13.81 2.27 15.53
CA SER A 43 -14.37 3.20 16.51
C SER A 43 -15.76 3.66 16.03
N PRO A 44 -16.86 3.06 16.50
CA PRO A 44 -18.20 3.35 16.00
C PRO A 44 -18.73 4.71 16.50
N ASP A 45 -18.08 5.30 17.49
CA ASP A 45 -18.60 6.44 18.26
C ASP A 45 -18.02 7.80 17.83
N THR A 46 -17.32 7.89 16.69
CA THR A 46 -16.81 9.17 16.20
C THR A 46 -17.95 9.96 15.54
N PRO A 47 -18.44 11.06 16.13
CA PRO A 47 -19.61 11.76 15.60
C PRO A 47 -19.35 12.29 14.18
N GLY A 48 -20.26 11.99 13.25
CA GLY A 48 -20.17 12.46 11.87
C GLY A 48 -19.29 11.63 10.94
N MET A 49 -18.65 10.55 11.42
CA MET A 49 -17.92 9.64 10.53
C MET A 49 -18.89 8.73 9.76
N PRO A 50 -18.68 8.52 8.45
CA PRO A 50 -19.47 7.56 7.69
C PRO A 50 -19.25 6.14 8.24
N GLN A 51 -20.29 5.33 8.17
CA GLN A 51 -20.19 3.92 8.55
C GLN A 51 -19.23 3.17 7.60
N PRO A 52 -18.51 2.14 8.09
CA PRO A 52 -17.75 1.26 7.20
C PRO A 52 -18.65 0.69 6.11
N SER A 53 -18.11 0.61 4.88
CA SER A 53 -18.84 0.11 3.72
C SER A 53 -19.48 -1.26 4.00
N ASP A 54 -20.72 -1.43 3.54
CA ASP A 54 -21.40 -2.72 3.50
C ASP A 54 -20.89 -3.63 2.37
N LYS A 55 -20.07 -3.08 1.46
CA LYS A 55 -19.38 -3.84 0.42
C LYS A 55 -18.03 -4.33 0.92
N THR A 56 -17.67 -5.51 0.46
CA THR A 56 -16.38 -6.17 0.64
C THR A 56 -15.72 -6.39 -0.72
N ALA A 57 -14.47 -6.83 -0.75
CA ALA A 57 -13.83 -7.16 -2.02
C ALA A 57 -14.57 -8.27 -2.80
N TRP A 58 -15.41 -9.08 -2.13
CA TRP A 58 -16.27 -10.09 -2.76
C TRP A 58 -17.42 -9.51 -3.58
N ASP A 59 -17.77 -8.23 -3.38
CA ASP A 59 -18.79 -7.52 -4.15
C ASP A 59 -18.24 -6.96 -5.47
N PHE A 60 -16.92 -6.99 -5.64
CA PHE A 60 -16.19 -6.50 -6.82
C PHE A 60 -15.47 -7.62 -7.56
N MET A 61 -16.04 -8.83 -7.56
CA MET A 61 -15.47 -9.96 -8.29
C MET A 61 -15.54 -9.74 -9.80
N PRO A 62 -14.52 -10.20 -10.57
CA PRO A 62 -14.54 -10.07 -12.02
C PRO A 62 -15.77 -10.78 -12.62
N SER A 63 -16.31 -10.22 -13.70
CA SER A 63 -17.51 -10.77 -14.37
C SER A 63 -17.33 -12.19 -14.93
N SER A 64 -16.08 -12.64 -15.12
CA SER A 64 -15.73 -13.99 -15.53
C SER A 64 -15.83 -15.03 -14.41
N TRP A 65 -15.88 -14.60 -13.15
CA TRP A 65 -16.08 -15.48 -12.00
C TRP A 65 -17.56 -15.73 -11.76
N ARG A 66 -17.90 -16.93 -11.30
CA ARG A 66 -19.28 -17.38 -11.11
C ARG A 66 -19.46 -18.02 -9.74
N LYS A 67 -20.64 -17.93 -9.14
CA LYS A 67 -20.95 -18.66 -7.91
C LYS A 67 -21.39 -20.09 -8.24
N ASP A 68 -20.93 -21.07 -7.46
CA ASP A 68 -21.44 -22.44 -7.49
C ASP A 68 -22.81 -22.54 -6.78
N ASP A 69 -23.40 -23.74 -6.77
CA ASP A 69 -24.69 -24.03 -6.10
C ASP A 69 -24.66 -23.80 -4.58
N HIS A 70 -23.49 -23.58 -4.00
CA HIS A 70 -23.28 -23.28 -2.58
C HIS A 70 -22.91 -21.81 -2.35
N GLY A 71 -22.99 -20.98 -3.38
CA GLY A 71 -22.72 -19.55 -3.31
C GLY A 71 -21.23 -19.19 -3.25
N ARG A 72 -20.32 -20.14 -3.46
CA ARG A 72 -18.86 -19.92 -3.45
C ARG A 72 -18.39 -19.45 -4.82
N TRP A 73 -17.50 -18.47 -4.83
CA TRP A 73 -16.90 -17.96 -6.06
C TRP A 73 -15.97 -18.98 -6.71
N GLN A 74 -16.15 -19.18 -8.01
CA GLN A 74 -15.38 -20.07 -8.87
C GLN A 74 -14.75 -19.27 -10.01
N PRO A 75 -13.44 -19.44 -10.27
CA PRO A 75 -12.77 -18.75 -11.36
C PRO A 75 -13.18 -19.34 -12.73
N PRO A 76 -12.84 -18.68 -13.85
CA PRO A 76 -12.94 -19.30 -15.18
C PRO A 76 -12.04 -20.53 -15.31
N ASP A 77 -12.38 -21.42 -16.24
CA ASP A 77 -11.60 -22.65 -16.47
C ASP A 77 -10.17 -22.29 -16.94
N GLY A 78 -9.17 -22.97 -16.38
CA GLY A 78 -7.76 -22.70 -16.66
C GLY A 78 -7.18 -21.46 -15.97
N PHE A 79 -7.89 -20.88 -14.99
CA PHE A 79 -7.37 -19.77 -14.20
C PHE A 79 -6.25 -20.23 -13.26
N GLU A 80 -5.08 -19.62 -13.40
CA GLU A 80 -3.94 -19.82 -12.53
C GLU A 80 -3.78 -18.62 -11.58
N PRO A 81 -3.89 -18.82 -10.25
CA PRO A 81 -3.66 -17.74 -9.28
C PRO A 81 -2.18 -17.35 -9.26
N ILE A 82 -1.93 -16.04 -9.20
CA ILE A 82 -0.58 -15.47 -9.08
C ILE A 82 -0.45 -14.72 -7.77
N THR A 83 -1.47 -13.94 -7.40
CA THR A 83 -1.40 -13.04 -6.25
C THR A 83 -1.86 -13.68 -4.95
N GLN A 84 -1.40 -13.17 -3.81
CA GLN A 84 -1.93 -13.60 -2.49
C GLN A 84 -3.46 -13.47 -2.41
N LEU A 85 -4.03 -12.41 -3.01
CA LEU A 85 -5.47 -12.22 -3.09
C LEU A 85 -6.17 -13.34 -3.88
N GLU A 86 -5.61 -13.74 -5.01
CA GLU A 86 -6.16 -14.81 -5.85
C GLU A 86 -6.07 -16.16 -5.16
N HIS A 87 -4.91 -16.51 -4.58
CA HIS A 87 -4.77 -17.71 -3.77
C HIS A 87 -5.78 -17.75 -2.63
N ALA A 88 -5.92 -16.64 -1.90
CA ALA A 88 -6.85 -16.53 -0.78
C ALA A 88 -8.30 -16.77 -1.21
N ARG A 89 -8.72 -16.18 -2.34
CA ARG A 89 -10.08 -16.33 -2.89
C ARG A 89 -10.38 -17.74 -3.39
N LEU A 90 -9.36 -18.51 -3.75
CA LEU A 90 -9.48 -19.93 -4.07
C LEU A 90 -9.42 -20.84 -2.82
N GLY A 91 -9.39 -20.25 -1.62
CA GLY A 91 -9.34 -21.00 -0.36
C GLY A 91 -7.95 -21.53 -0.01
N VAL A 92 -6.92 -21.17 -0.79
CA VAL A 92 -5.54 -21.66 -0.64
C VAL A 92 -4.82 -20.86 0.44
N ILE A 93 -4.18 -21.57 1.38
CA ILE A 93 -3.29 -20.99 2.37
C ILE A 93 -1.85 -21.14 1.88
N THR A 94 -1.26 -20.02 1.47
CA THR A 94 0.12 -19.96 0.95
C THR A 94 1.17 -20.06 2.06
N PRO A 95 2.44 -20.32 1.74
CA PRO A 95 3.54 -20.22 2.71
C PRO A 95 3.62 -18.84 3.36
N GLU A 96 3.35 -17.77 2.61
CA GLU A 96 3.39 -16.39 3.11
C GLU A 96 2.28 -16.16 4.15
N MET A 97 1.06 -16.66 3.92
CA MET A 97 -0.03 -16.58 4.90
C MET A 97 0.29 -17.34 6.19
N ARG A 98 0.94 -18.51 6.10
CA ARG A 98 1.41 -19.25 7.28
C ARG A 98 2.47 -18.45 8.03
N ARG A 99 3.42 -17.87 7.29
CA ARG A 99 4.48 -17.04 7.87
C ARG A 99 3.93 -15.82 8.60
N VAL A 100 2.91 -15.17 8.04
CA VAL A 100 2.18 -14.08 8.71
C VAL A 100 1.55 -14.56 10.01
N ALA A 101 0.87 -15.71 10.02
CA ALA A 101 0.27 -16.26 11.23
C ALA A 101 1.31 -16.63 12.32
N GLU A 102 2.51 -17.05 11.93
CA GLU A 102 3.62 -17.25 12.87
C GLU A 102 4.07 -15.93 13.52
N ARG A 103 4.06 -14.82 12.77
CA ARG A 103 4.42 -13.48 13.25
C ARG A 103 3.31 -12.81 14.05
N GLU A 104 2.06 -13.14 13.75
CA GLU A 104 0.83 -12.64 14.37
C GLU A 104 0.11 -13.78 15.08
N PRO A 105 0.64 -14.35 16.19
CA PRO A 105 0.15 -15.60 16.78
C PRO A 105 -1.29 -15.52 17.33
N HIS A 106 -1.91 -14.34 17.35
CA HIS A 106 -3.34 -14.16 17.61
C HIS A 106 -4.24 -14.42 16.38
N LEU A 107 -3.67 -14.69 15.21
CA LEU A 107 -4.37 -15.05 13.98
C LEU A 107 -3.97 -16.45 13.52
N THR A 108 -4.95 -17.23 13.07
CA THR A 108 -4.72 -18.50 12.37
C THR A 108 -4.43 -18.25 10.88
N PRO A 109 -3.75 -19.17 10.18
CA PRO A 109 -3.55 -19.06 8.72
C PRO A 109 -4.87 -18.93 7.95
N GLU A 110 -5.94 -19.57 8.40
CA GLU A 110 -7.29 -19.44 7.84
C GLU A 110 -7.84 -18.03 8.00
N GLN A 111 -7.67 -17.41 9.17
CA GLN A 111 -8.08 -16.02 9.41
C GLN A 111 -7.28 -15.02 8.57
N VAL A 112 -5.98 -15.24 8.40
CA VAL A 112 -5.13 -14.44 7.49
C VAL A 112 -5.65 -14.56 6.07
N ARG A 113 -5.87 -15.78 5.57
CA ARG A 113 -6.45 -16.03 4.24
C ARG A 113 -7.79 -15.30 4.07
N ASP A 114 -8.68 -15.40 5.05
CA ASP A 114 -10.02 -14.83 4.93
C ASP A 114 -10.00 -13.29 4.91
N GLU A 115 -9.13 -12.65 5.69
CA GLU A 115 -8.93 -11.19 5.65
C GLU A 115 -8.31 -10.73 4.32
N VAL A 116 -7.37 -11.50 3.77
CA VAL A 116 -6.77 -11.24 2.45
C VAL A 116 -7.83 -11.40 1.36
N ALA A 117 -8.61 -12.48 1.37
CA ALA A 117 -9.65 -12.73 0.37
C ALA A 117 -10.76 -11.66 0.38
N ALA A 118 -11.08 -11.14 1.57
CA ALA A 118 -12.02 -10.05 1.79
C ALA A 118 -11.48 -8.67 1.44
N GLY A 119 -10.17 -8.54 1.12
CA GLY A 119 -9.50 -7.30 0.77
C GLY A 119 -9.31 -6.32 1.93
N ARG A 120 -9.31 -6.81 3.17
CA ARG A 120 -9.05 -6.00 4.39
C ARG A 120 -7.63 -6.16 4.93
N MET A 121 -6.89 -7.11 4.36
CA MET A 121 -5.49 -7.37 4.62
C MET A 121 -4.75 -7.57 3.29
N VAL A 122 -3.52 -7.10 3.22
CA VAL A 122 -2.60 -7.37 2.12
C VAL A 122 -1.32 -7.99 2.65
N ILE A 123 -0.66 -8.77 1.82
CA ILE A 123 0.69 -9.32 2.05
C ILE A 123 1.54 -8.83 0.88
N PRO A 124 2.26 -7.70 0.99
CA PRO A 124 3.12 -7.22 -0.07
C PRO A 124 4.31 -8.16 -0.23
N ALA A 125 4.23 -9.03 -1.24
CA ALA A 125 5.16 -10.13 -1.44
C ALA A 125 5.38 -10.38 -2.93
N ASN A 126 6.08 -9.45 -3.58
CA ASN A 126 6.44 -9.62 -4.97
C ASN A 126 7.25 -10.92 -5.13
N ARG A 127 6.87 -11.73 -6.12
CA ARG A 127 7.46 -13.07 -6.35
C ARG A 127 8.96 -13.03 -6.62
N VAL A 128 9.48 -11.93 -7.14
CA VAL A 128 10.94 -11.71 -7.29
C VAL A 128 11.59 -11.49 -5.93
N HIS A 129 10.98 -10.67 -5.06
CA HIS A 129 11.53 -10.36 -3.75
C HIS A 129 11.46 -11.55 -2.77
N LEU A 130 10.43 -12.40 -2.92
CA LEU A 130 10.36 -13.70 -2.26
C LEU A 130 11.55 -14.60 -2.60
N GLY A 131 12.19 -14.39 -3.76
CA GLY A 131 13.43 -15.07 -4.15
C GLY A 131 14.70 -14.51 -3.48
N TYR A 132 14.60 -13.40 -2.74
CA TYR A 132 15.71 -12.78 -2.01
C TYR A 132 15.59 -13.05 -0.50
N LYS A 133 15.48 -12.00 0.32
CA LYS A 133 15.51 -12.08 1.79
C LYS A 133 14.17 -11.69 2.45
N LEU A 134 13.13 -11.42 1.65
CA LEU A 134 11.84 -10.98 2.16
C LEU A 134 11.32 -11.98 3.21
N ASP A 135 11.03 -11.48 4.41
CA ASP A 135 10.27 -12.20 5.44
C ASP A 135 8.82 -11.69 5.37
N PRO A 136 7.87 -12.48 4.80
CA PRO A 136 6.50 -12.05 4.59
C PRO A 136 5.83 -11.49 5.86
N MET A 137 5.06 -10.42 5.67
CA MET A 137 4.29 -9.73 6.70
C MET A 137 2.95 -9.27 6.13
N ALA A 138 2.00 -8.96 6.99
CA ALA A 138 0.69 -8.49 6.59
C ALA A 138 0.38 -7.09 7.11
N ILE A 139 -0.36 -6.35 6.30
CA ILE A 139 -0.90 -5.02 6.61
C ILE A 139 -2.42 -5.13 6.56
N GLY A 140 -3.07 -4.90 7.70
CA GLY A 140 -4.52 -4.94 7.80
C GLY A 140 -4.96 -4.66 9.23
N ARG A 141 -6.21 -4.25 9.41
CA ARG A 141 -6.75 -3.86 10.72
C ARG A 141 -6.75 -4.99 11.75
N ALA A 142 -6.77 -6.24 11.29
CA ALA A 142 -6.69 -7.44 12.12
C ALA A 142 -5.27 -7.75 12.67
N THR A 143 -4.23 -7.16 12.07
CA THR A 143 -2.83 -7.35 12.47
C THR A 143 -2.37 -6.25 13.42
N ILE A 144 -1.19 -6.38 14.04
CA ILE A 144 -0.59 -5.23 14.75
C ILE A 144 -0.37 -4.05 13.80
N THR A 145 -0.41 -2.82 14.31
CA THR A 145 -0.09 -1.62 13.50
C THR A 145 1.33 -1.72 12.94
N LYS A 146 1.48 -1.44 11.65
CA LYS A 146 2.75 -1.48 10.93
C LYS A 146 3.26 -0.07 10.64
N ILE A 147 4.57 0.11 10.66
CA ILE A 147 5.24 1.39 10.37
C ILE A 147 6.16 1.29 9.15
N ASN A 148 6.23 2.38 8.39
CA ASN A 148 7.07 2.49 7.20
C ASN A 148 8.22 3.49 7.43
N ALA A 149 9.42 3.17 6.95
CA ALA A 149 10.53 4.11 6.89
C ALA A 149 10.79 4.58 5.44
N ASN A 150 10.89 5.88 5.22
CA ASN A 150 11.28 6.43 3.92
C ASN A 150 12.79 6.54 3.81
N LEU A 151 13.35 5.92 2.78
CA LEU A 151 14.76 5.98 2.37
C LEU A 151 14.88 6.83 1.10
N GLY A 152 16.10 7.07 0.63
CA GLY A 152 16.30 7.67 -0.67
C GLY A 152 17.61 8.45 -0.80
N ALA A 153 18.32 8.15 -1.88
CA ALA A 153 19.42 8.96 -2.37
C ALA A 153 18.91 10.23 -3.05
N SER A 154 19.58 11.35 -2.76
CA SER A 154 19.28 12.63 -3.39
C SER A 154 20.40 13.01 -4.37
N PRO A 155 20.15 13.87 -5.37
CA PRO A 155 21.20 14.34 -6.28
C PRO A 155 22.41 14.99 -5.60
N VAL A 156 22.28 15.36 -4.32
CA VAL A 156 23.31 16.07 -3.53
C VAL A 156 24.00 15.18 -2.49
N SER A 157 23.51 13.97 -2.22
CA SER A 157 24.02 13.09 -1.15
C SER A 157 23.48 11.67 -1.25
N SER A 158 24.32 10.71 -0.85
CA SER A 158 24.08 9.27 -0.69
C SER A 158 24.33 8.41 -1.93
N GLY A 159 25.13 7.36 -1.75
CA GLY A 159 25.36 6.29 -2.72
C GLY A 159 24.72 4.97 -2.28
N THR A 160 24.75 3.96 -3.14
CA THR A 160 24.08 2.66 -2.92
C THR A 160 24.39 2.01 -1.56
N HIS A 161 25.65 2.07 -1.11
CA HIS A 161 26.04 1.49 0.18
C HIS A 161 25.38 2.19 1.37
N GLU A 162 25.31 3.52 1.35
CA GLU A 162 24.67 4.31 2.40
C GLU A 162 23.16 4.06 2.45
N GLU A 163 22.50 3.87 1.30
CA GLU A 163 21.07 3.52 1.28
C GLU A 163 20.79 2.12 1.84
N VAL A 164 21.65 1.13 1.55
CA VAL A 164 21.54 -0.20 2.17
C VAL A 164 21.79 -0.11 3.68
N GLU A 165 22.75 0.70 4.14
CA GLU A 165 22.97 0.91 5.57
C GLU A 165 21.74 1.54 6.25
N LYS A 166 21.11 2.54 5.63
CA LYS A 166 19.87 3.15 6.14
C LYS A 166 18.73 2.15 6.24
N LEU A 167 18.59 1.25 5.25
CA LEU A 167 17.62 0.15 5.28
C LEU A 167 17.87 -0.74 6.50
N GLU A 168 19.10 -1.22 6.70
CA GLU A 168 19.46 -2.07 7.84
C GLU A 168 19.17 -1.37 9.18
N TRP A 169 19.49 -0.08 9.28
CA TRP A 169 19.18 0.73 10.47
C TRP A 169 17.67 0.87 10.71
N ALA A 170 16.88 1.12 9.66
CA ALA A 170 15.43 1.25 9.77
C ALA A 170 14.80 -0.06 10.26
N VAL A 171 15.16 -1.20 9.65
CA VAL A 171 14.66 -2.52 10.03
C VAL A 171 15.09 -2.88 11.45
N ARG A 172 16.35 -2.61 11.82
CA ARG A 172 16.87 -2.84 13.18
C ARG A 172 16.05 -2.14 14.26
N TRP A 173 15.51 -0.95 13.96
CA TRP A 173 14.70 -0.17 14.89
C TRP A 173 13.18 -0.37 14.74
N GLY A 174 12.77 -1.35 13.94
CA GLY A 174 11.38 -1.82 13.88
C GLY A 174 10.56 -1.26 12.73
N ALA A 175 11.18 -0.74 11.66
CA ALA A 175 10.44 -0.48 10.43
C ALA A 175 9.89 -1.79 9.86
N ASP A 176 8.58 -1.87 9.65
CA ASP A 176 7.90 -3.05 9.11
C ASP A 176 7.93 -3.11 7.58
N THR A 177 8.11 -1.94 6.95
CA THR A 177 8.27 -1.73 5.51
C THR A 177 9.22 -0.57 5.28
N ALA A 178 9.81 -0.47 4.10
CA ALA A 178 10.59 0.69 3.70
C ALA A 178 10.22 1.15 2.30
N MET A 179 10.33 2.45 2.02
CA MET A 179 10.15 2.98 0.67
C MET A 179 11.44 3.59 0.13
N ASP A 180 11.82 3.21 -1.08
CA ASP A 180 12.85 3.89 -1.84
C ASP A 180 12.25 5.10 -2.57
N LEU A 181 12.60 6.31 -2.11
CA LEU A 181 12.21 7.58 -2.72
C LEU A 181 13.39 8.28 -3.41
N SER A 182 14.40 7.50 -3.81
CA SER A 182 15.61 8.01 -4.47
C SER A 182 15.29 8.78 -5.75
N THR A 183 16.01 9.89 -5.98
CA THR A 183 15.78 10.80 -7.12
C THR A 183 17.06 11.23 -7.84
N GLY A 184 18.22 10.69 -7.46
CA GLY A 184 19.50 10.95 -8.12
C GLY A 184 20.42 9.73 -8.07
N GLY A 185 21.50 9.79 -8.86
CA GLY A 185 22.44 8.67 -9.02
C GLY A 185 21.90 7.54 -9.91
N ASP A 186 22.53 6.36 -9.80
CA ASP A 186 22.06 5.14 -10.45
C ASP A 186 20.92 4.52 -9.61
N LEU A 187 19.69 4.91 -9.93
CA LEU A 187 18.51 4.47 -9.21
C LEU A 187 18.25 2.98 -9.34
N ASP A 188 18.61 2.38 -10.47
CA ASP A 188 18.31 0.98 -10.72
C ASP A 188 19.25 0.11 -9.90
N ALA A 189 20.55 0.40 -9.92
CA ALA A 189 21.52 -0.30 -9.08
C ALA A 189 21.23 -0.09 -7.58
N CYS A 190 20.82 1.12 -7.17
CA CYS A 190 20.46 1.40 -5.78
C CYS A 190 19.26 0.57 -5.33
N ARG A 191 18.15 0.62 -6.09
CA ARG A 191 16.92 -0.08 -5.76
C ARG A 191 17.07 -1.59 -5.78
N GLU A 192 17.82 -2.13 -6.74
CA GLU A 192 18.14 -3.56 -6.77
C GLU A 192 18.91 -3.99 -5.52
N ALA A 193 19.93 -3.22 -5.11
CA ALA A 193 20.67 -3.51 -3.89
C ALA A 193 19.79 -3.44 -2.62
N ILE A 194 18.86 -2.48 -2.55
CA ILE A 194 17.87 -2.38 -1.47
C ILE A 194 16.98 -3.64 -1.44
N CYS A 195 16.38 -4.04 -2.57
CA CYS A 195 15.50 -5.21 -2.63
C CYS A 195 16.26 -6.51 -2.30
N GLN A 196 17.48 -6.69 -2.78
CA GLN A 196 18.26 -7.91 -2.49
C GLN A 196 18.72 -8.01 -1.02
N ASN A 197 18.76 -6.88 -0.29
CA ASN A 197 19.19 -6.85 1.11
C ASN A 197 18.04 -6.66 2.11
N SER A 198 16.84 -6.37 1.65
CA SER A 198 15.69 -6.15 2.53
C SER A 198 15.06 -7.46 3.00
N THR A 199 14.77 -7.52 4.31
CA THR A 199 13.90 -8.55 4.89
C THR A 199 12.45 -8.07 5.03
N VAL A 200 12.19 -6.79 4.74
CA VAL A 200 10.85 -6.17 4.82
C VAL A 200 10.38 -5.75 3.43
N PRO A 201 9.06 -5.61 3.20
CA PRO A 201 8.58 -5.15 1.91
C PRO A 201 9.13 -3.78 1.53
N ILE A 202 9.48 -3.62 0.24
CA ILE A 202 9.98 -2.39 -0.36
C ILE A 202 8.90 -1.75 -1.23
N GLY A 203 8.62 -0.48 -0.98
CA GLY A 203 7.73 0.33 -1.81
C GLY A 203 8.46 1.40 -2.61
N THR A 204 7.80 1.89 -3.66
CA THR A 204 8.29 3.04 -4.42
C THR A 204 7.15 3.98 -4.82
N VAL A 205 7.51 5.15 -5.36
CA VAL A 205 6.59 6.05 -6.07
C VAL A 205 7.06 6.12 -7.53
N PRO A 206 6.59 5.21 -8.42
CA PRO A 206 7.17 5.01 -9.75
C PRO A 206 7.25 6.27 -10.63
N ILE A 207 6.32 7.21 -10.47
CA ILE A 207 6.32 8.48 -11.23
C ILE A 207 7.60 9.29 -11.04
N TYR A 208 8.33 9.12 -9.94
CA TYR A 208 9.58 9.83 -9.70
C TYR A 208 10.67 9.36 -10.66
N SER A 209 10.72 8.06 -10.99
CA SER A 209 11.65 7.51 -11.97
C SER A 209 11.26 7.85 -13.41
N MET A 210 9.95 7.91 -13.71
CA MET A 210 9.43 8.19 -15.05
C MET A 210 9.84 9.57 -15.60
N ILE A 211 10.08 10.54 -14.72
CA ILE A 211 10.39 11.92 -15.08
C ILE A 211 11.88 12.27 -15.02
N ILE A 212 12.76 11.30 -14.78
CA ILE A 212 14.20 11.58 -14.71
C ILE A 212 14.72 11.89 -16.11
N GLY A 213 15.28 13.10 -16.26
CA GLY A 213 15.72 13.59 -17.56
C GLY A 213 14.59 13.91 -18.55
N LYS A 214 13.33 13.87 -18.12
CA LYS A 214 12.15 14.13 -18.95
C LYS A 214 11.25 15.18 -18.33
N LYS A 215 10.48 15.86 -19.17
CA LYS A 215 9.40 16.73 -18.68
C LYS A 215 8.21 15.86 -18.32
N ILE A 216 7.52 16.23 -17.25
CA ILE A 216 6.32 15.50 -16.83
C ILE A 216 5.27 15.50 -17.95
N GLU A 217 5.15 16.59 -18.71
CA GLU A 217 4.24 16.78 -19.83
C GLU A 217 4.33 15.69 -20.91
N ASP A 218 5.52 15.08 -21.06
CA ASP A 218 5.82 14.04 -22.06
C ASP A 218 5.51 12.62 -21.55
N LEU A 219 4.97 12.49 -20.33
CA LEU A 219 4.58 11.20 -19.77
C LEU A 219 3.42 10.60 -20.59
N ASP A 220 3.58 9.34 -21.01
CA ASP A 220 2.56 8.55 -21.67
C ASP A 220 2.36 7.19 -20.98
N MET A 221 1.35 6.45 -21.43
CA MET A 221 0.99 5.17 -20.82
C MET A 221 2.05 4.08 -21.04
N GLU A 222 2.78 4.11 -22.15
CA GLU A 222 3.84 3.14 -22.43
C GLU A 222 4.98 3.29 -21.42
N MET A 223 5.40 4.53 -21.14
CA MET A 223 6.40 4.84 -20.12
C MET A 223 5.95 4.41 -18.73
N VAL A 224 4.66 4.60 -18.39
CA VAL A 224 4.10 4.15 -17.12
C VAL A 224 4.22 2.64 -16.99
N LEU A 225 3.69 1.88 -17.96
CA LEU A 225 3.68 0.41 -17.92
C LEU A 225 5.10 -0.17 -17.94
N ALA A 226 6.01 0.40 -18.74
CA ALA A 226 7.40 -0.02 -18.81
C ALA A 226 8.11 0.18 -17.46
N THR A 227 7.91 1.33 -16.82
CA THR A 227 8.55 1.63 -15.52
C THR A 227 8.00 0.74 -14.41
N LEU A 228 6.68 0.52 -14.36
CA LEU A 228 6.07 -0.37 -13.37
C LEU A 228 6.61 -1.80 -13.52
N ARG A 229 6.67 -2.32 -14.75
CA ARG A 229 7.20 -3.65 -15.02
C ARG A 229 8.68 -3.77 -14.66
N HIS A 230 9.48 -2.77 -15.00
CA HIS A 230 10.90 -2.74 -14.66
C HIS A 230 11.14 -2.79 -13.15
N GLN A 231 10.41 -1.98 -12.38
CA GLN A 231 10.54 -2.00 -10.91
C GLN A 231 10.00 -3.29 -10.29
N ALA A 232 8.92 -3.86 -10.86
CA ALA A 232 8.40 -5.14 -10.41
C ALA A 232 9.42 -6.28 -10.64
N GLN A 233 10.15 -6.26 -11.77
CA GLN A 233 11.24 -7.18 -12.07
C GLN A 233 12.43 -7.08 -11.11
N GLN A 234 12.60 -5.94 -10.43
CA GLN A 234 13.63 -5.77 -9.40
C GLN A 234 13.18 -6.28 -8.02
N GLY A 235 11.89 -6.54 -7.83
CA GLY A 235 11.34 -7.01 -6.54
C GLY A 235 10.68 -5.93 -5.69
N VAL A 236 10.21 -4.81 -6.26
CA VAL A 236 9.38 -3.86 -5.49
C VAL A 236 8.03 -4.51 -5.15
N ASP A 237 7.64 -4.49 -3.87
CA ASP A 237 6.44 -5.17 -3.37
C ASP A 237 5.18 -4.33 -3.47
N TYR A 238 5.31 -3.00 -3.44
CA TYR A 238 4.15 -2.13 -3.59
C TYR A 238 4.46 -0.81 -4.29
N PHE A 239 3.49 -0.31 -5.05
CA PHE A 239 3.60 0.96 -5.75
C PHE A 239 2.60 1.97 -5.21
N THR A 240 3.12 3.16 -4.87
CA THR A 240 2.26 4.32 -4.62
C THR A 240 1.83 4.94 -5.95
N ILE A 241 0.57 4.72 -6.34
CA ILE A 241 0.00 5.17 -7.62
C ILE A 241 -1.12 6.17 -7.35
N HIS A 242 -0.95 7.39 -7.85
CA HIS A 242 -1.85 8.52 -7.60
C HIS A 242 -2.98 8.57 -8.66
N ALA A 243 -3.70 7.46 -8.84
CA ALA A 243 -4.78 7.37 -9.82
C ALA A 243 -6.06 8.11 -9.37
N GLY A 244 -6.22 8.37 -8.07
CA GLY A 244 -7.38 9.11 -7.52
C GLY A 244 -7.35 10.63 -7.78
N VAL A 245 -6.23 11.19 -8.26
CA VAL A 245 -6.16 12.61 -8.64
C VAL A 245 -6.87 12.79 -9.97
N LEU A 246 -8.13 13.20 -9.95
CA LEU A 246 -8.92 13.45 -11.15
C LEU A 246 -8.91 14.93 -11.53
N ARG A 247 -9.12 15.19 -12.82
CA ARG A 247 -9.19 16.56 -13.37
C ARG A 247 -10.28 17.39 -12.69
N GLU A 248 -11.39 16.76 -12.33
CA GLU A 248 -12.55 17.34 -11.66
C GLU A 248 -12.20 17.83 -10.24
N HIS A 249 -11.13 17.31 -9.63
CA HIS A 249 -10.72 17.70 -8.28
C HIS A 249 -9.90 19.00 -8.27
N LEU A 250 -9.22 19.32 -9.38
CA LEU A 250 -8.28 20.45 -9.46
C LEU A 250 -8.90 21.82 -9.11
N PRO A 251 -10.16 22.15 -9.49
CA PRO A 251 -10.78 23.41 -9.07
C PRO A 251 -10.92 23.56 -7.55
N HIS A 252 -11.06 22.46 -6.81
CA HIS A 252 -11.21 22.49 -5.35
C HIS A 252 -9.91 22.85 -4.62
N VAL A 253 -8.76 22.59 -5.25
CA VAL A 253 -7.44 22.92 -4.71
C VAL A 253 -7.16 24.43 -4.69
N LYS A 254 -7.83 25.21 -5.55
CA LYS A 254 -7.56 26.65 -5.73
C LYS A 254 -7.67 27.45 -4.42
N ASN A 255 -8.54 27.03 -3.52
CA ASN A 255 -8.83 27.73 -2.27
C ASN A 255 -8.01 27.22 -1.07
N ARG A 256 -7.14 26.22 -1.28
CA ARG A 256 -6.26 25.72 -0.22
C ARG A 256 -5.23 26.76 0.18
N LEU A 257 -4.89 26.78 1.46
CA LEU A 257 -3.84 27.62 2.00
C LEU A 257 -2.46 27.18 1.51
N ILE A 258 -2.19 25.87 1.51
CA ILE A 258 -0.87 25.31 1.13
C ILE A 258 -0.89 24.70 -0.27
N GLY A 259 -2.06 24.26 -0.75
CA GLY A 259 -2.23 23.69 -2.08
C GLY A 259 -2.00 22.18 -2.13
N ILE A 260 -1.30 21.70 -3.17
CA ILE A 260 -0.95 20.28 -3.33
C ILE A 260 0.44 20.05 -2.76
N VAL A 261 0.53 19.29 -1.67
CA VAL A 261 1.81 18.93 -1.03
C VAL A 261 2.34 17.56 -1.46
N SER A 262 1.53 16.77 -2.19
CA SER A 262 2.02 15.55 -2.82
C SER A 262 2.84 15.88 -4.05
N ARG A 263 4.10 15.42 -4.09
CA ARG A 263 4.93 15.54 -5.30
C ARG A 263 4.31 14.75 -6.46
N GLY A 264 3.88 13.51 -6.23
CA GLY A 264 3.21 12.70 -7.26
C GLY A 264 1.89 13.34 -7.73
N GLY A 265 1.06 13.81 -6.79
CA GLY A 265 -0.19 14.48 -7.11
C GLY A 265 -0.01 15.79 -7.89
N SER A 266 0.97 16.62 -7.50
CA SER A 266 1.26 17.89 -8.20
C SER A 266 1.82 17.68 -9.61
N LEU A 267 2.64 16.64 -9.83
CA LEU A 267 3.11 16.24 -11.16
C LEU A 267 1.94 15.87 -12.08
N LEU A 268 1.02 15.02 -11.62
CA LEU A 268 -0.14 14.62 -12.41
C LEU A 268 -1.13 15.78 -12.64
N ALA A 269 -1.32 16.65 -11.64
CA ALA A 269 -2.11 17.86 -11.82
C ALA A 269 -1.54 18.74 -12.94
N LYS A 270 -0.21 18.95 -12.94
CA LYS A 270 0.48 19.70 -14.02
C LYS A 270 0.30 19.01 -15.38
N TRP A 271 0.46 17.69 -15.43
CA TRP A 271 0.27 16.92 -16.66
C TRP A 271 -1.13 17.09 -17.24
N MET A 272 -2.17 16.98 -16.41
CA MET A 272 -3.57 17.14 -16.82
C MET A 272 -3.88 18.54 -17.31
N ILE A 273 -3.37 19.57 -16.64
CA ILE A 273 -3.55 20.98 -17.05
C ILE A 273 -2.90 21.23 -18.41
N HIS A 274 -1.68 20.73 -18.61
CA HIS A 274 -0.95 20.91 -19.86
C HIS A 274 -1.62 20.19 -21.04
N ASN A 275 -1.99 18.93 -20.84
CA ASN A 275 -2.53 18.08 -21.91
C ASN A 275 -4.04 18.24 -22.12
N GLY A 276 -4.75 18.87 -21.18
CA GLY A 276 -6.22 19.01 -21.23
C GLY A 276 -6.96 17.66 -21.13
N LYS A 277 -6.32 16.64 -20.56
CA LYS A 277 -6.81 15.24 -20.48
C LYS A 277 -7.05 14.81 -19.02
N GLN A 278 -7.79 13.72 -18.85
CA GLN A 278 -7.92 13.03 -17.55
C GLN A 278 -6.61 12.30 -17.20
N ASN A 279 -6.34 12.13 -15.91
CA ASN A 279 -5.18 11.41 -15.38
C ASN A 279 -4.98 10.07 -16.10
N LEU A 280 -3.83 9.91 -16.76
CA LEU A 280 -3.52 8.70 -17.52
C LEU A 280 -3.52 7.43 -16.67
N MET A 281 -3.13 7.52 -15.38
CA MET A 281 -3.12 6.37 -14.46
C MET A 281 -4.53 5.96 -14.06
N TYR A 282 -5.48 6.91 -14.06
CA TYR A 282 -6.91 6.61 -13.88
C TYR A 282 -7.48 5.94 -15.12
N THR A 283 -7.24 6.50 -16.31
CA THR A 283 -7.79 5.95 -17.56
C THR A 283 -7.16 4.63 -17.97
N GLY A 284 -5.90 4.40 -17.57
CA GLY A 284 -5.14 3.18 -17.85
C GLY A 284 -5.13 2.17 -16.69
N TRP A 285 -6.04 2.30 -15.72
CA TRP A 285 -6.04 1.51 -14.48
C TRP A 285 -6.00 0.00 -14.72
N GLU A 286 -6.80 -0.51 -15.67
CA GLU A 286 -6.83 -1.94 -15.98
C GLU A 286 -5.48 -2.47 -16.50
N GLN A 287 -4.80 -1.69 -17.35
CA GLN A 287 -3.47 -2.05 -17.85
C GLN A 287 -2.42 -2.05 -16.75
N ILE A 288 -2.55 -1.15 -15.77
CA ILE A 288 -1.69 -1.11 -14.57
C ILE A 288 -1.94 -2.37 -13.72
N CYS A 289 -3.20 -2.74 -13.49
CA CYS A 289 -3.56 -3.97 -12.78
C CYS A 289 -2.95 -5.22 -13.43
N GLU A 290 -2.99 -5.32 -14.76
CA GLU A 290 -2.36 -6.42 -15.50
C GLU A 290 -0.86 -6.53 -15.19
N VAL A 291 -0.12 -5.41 -15.27
CA VAL A 291 1.33 -5.38 -14.95
C VAL A 291 1.59 -5.76 -13.50
N MET A 292 0.80 -5.23 -12.57
CA MET A 292 1.01 -5.49 -11.13
C MET A 292 0.71 -6.95 -10.77
N ARG A 293 -0.29 -7.56 -11.43
CA ARG A 293 -0.63 -8.97 -11.27
C ARG A 293 0.50 -9.90 -11.72
N GLU A 294 1.26 -9.55 -12.76
CA GLU A 294 2.37 -10.38 -13.29
C GLU A 294 3.37 -10.80 -12.19
N TYR A 295 3.56 -9.96 -11.16
CA TYR A 295 4.58 -10.12 -10.12
C TYR A 295 4.05 -10.15 -8.68
N ASP A 296 2.73 -10.03 -8.47
CA ASP A 296 2.09 -9.84 -7.16
C ASP A 296 2.52 -8.55 -6.44
N VAL A 297 2.50 -7.43 -7.17
CA VAL A 297 2.76 -6.11 -6.59
C VAL A 297 1.48 -5.55 -5.97
N THR A 298 1.56 -5.13 -4.71
CA THR A 298 0.44 -4.52 -3.98
C THR A 298 0.23 -3.06 -4.40
N PHE A 299 -1.02 -2.64 -4.55
CA PHE A 299 -1.36 -1.23 -4.71
C PHE A 299 -1.28 -0.48 -3.38
N SER A 300 -0.57 0.64 -3.38
CA SER A 300 -0.75 1.73 -2.43
C SER A 300 -1.39 2.88 -3.20
N ILE A 301 -2.71 3.04 -3.12
CA ILE A 301 -3.38 4.12 -3.87
C ILE A 301 -3.01 5.45 -3.19
N GLY A 302 -2.30 6.30 -3.92
CA GLY A 302 -1.67 7.50 -3.38
C GLY A 302 -2.67 8.61 -3.06
N ASP A 303 -2.40 9.33 -1.98
CA ASP A 303 -3.15 10.48 -1.50
C ASP A 303 -2.64 11.79 -2.13
N GLY A 304 -2.81 11.92 -3.45
CA GLY A 304 -2.28 13.01 -4.24
C GLY A 304 -2.80 14.39 -3.84
N LEU A 305 -3.97 14.46 -3.23
CA LEU A 305 -4.63 15.64 -2.72
C LEU A 305 -4.72 15.64 -1.20
N ARG A 306 -3.84 14.94 -0.48
CA ARG A 306 -3.77 15.08 0.99
C ARG A 306 -3.56 16.54 1.43
N PRO A 307 -4.06 16.95 2.61
CA PRO A 307 -3.87 18.29 3.14
C PRO A 307 -2.42 18.52 3.61
N GLY A 308 -1.88 19.70 3.31
CA GLY A 308 -0.55 20.12 3.81
C GLY A 308 -0.57 20.74 5.20
N GLY A 309 -1.77 21.06 5.71
CA GLY A 309 -1.97 21.73 6.98
C GLY A 309 -3.43 21.69 7.40
N LEU A 310 -3.70 22.06 8.65
CA LEU A 310 -5.02 21.93 9.28
C LEU A 310 -6.12 22.71 8.56
N ALA A 311 -5.79 23.84 7.93
CA ALA A 311 -6.77 24.66 7.20
C ALA A 311 -7.35 23.95 5.96
N ASP A 312 -6.62 22.99 5.40
CA ASP A 312 -7.00 22.25 4.19
C ASP A 312 -7.55 20.85 4.51
N ALA A 313 -7.62 20.48 5.80
CA ALA A 313 -7.99 19.14 6.23
C ALA A 313 -9.48 18.85 6.05
N SER A 314 -9.78 17.64 5.57
CA SER A 314 -11.13 17.16 5.25
C SER A 314 -11.89 18.05 4.27
N ASP A 315 -11.17 18.70 3.35
CA ASP A 315 -11.77 19.52 2.31
C ASP A 315 -12.32 18.68 1.13
N MET A 316 -12.99 19.36 0.19
CA MET A 316 -13.57 18.72 -0.99
C MET A 316 -12.54 18.07 -1.91
N ALA A 317 -11.30 18.58 -1.96
CA ALA A 317 -10.26 18.00 -2.80
C ALA A 317 -9.75 16.67 -2.21
N GLN A 318 -9.55 16.61 -0.89
CA GLN A 318 -9.15 15.39 -0.20
C GLN A 318 -10.27 14.34 -0.25
N LEU A 319 -11.49 14.71 0.11
CA LEU A 319 -12.61 13.77 0.17
C LEU A 319 -13.15 13.40 -1.22
N GLY A 320 -12.87 14.19 -2.25
CA GLY A 320 -13.18 13.84 -3.63
C GLY A 320 -12.22 12.80 -4.22
N GLU A 321 -10.95 12.80 -3.79
CA GLU A 321 -9.99 11.75 -4.15
C GLU A 321 -10.23 10.42 -3.43
N LEU A 322 -10.69 10.46 -2.18
CA LEU A 322 -11.01 9.29 -1.34
C LEU A 322 -12.26 8.56 -1.82
#